data_AF-A0A0F9EWS5-F1
#
_entry.id   AF-A0A0F9EWS5-F1
#
_cell.length_a   1.000
_cell.length_b   1.000
_cell.length_c   1.000
_cell.angle_alpha   90.00
_cell.angle_beta   90.00
_cell.angle_gamma   90.00
#
_symmetry.space_group_name_H-M   'P 1'
#
loop_
_entity.id
_entity.type
_entity.pdbx_description
1 polymer ?
#
loop_
_entity_poly.entity_id
_entity_poly.type
_entity_poly.pdbx_seq_one_letter_code
_entity_poly.pdbx_strand_id
1 'polypeptide(L)'
;KLQETKMKVLDRTWINCLRMWKWISENLPKGFSETTEEIKNFVIESLKRRWLRKNKFTELLLSDCFFCAYDMKHGNECKSCPARLVKRHFHCSDLKYNYAYEPVEFYNLLVKLDKKRRGPNV
;
A
#
# COMPACT_ATOMS: atom_id res chain seq x y z
N LYS A 1 5.56 -22.47 -16.66
CA LYS A 1 6.50 -22.24 -15.53
C LYS A 1 6.74 -20.75 -15.19
N LEU A 2 6.85 -19.81 -16.14
CA LEU A 2 7.00 -18.36 -15.84
C LEU A 2 5.71 -17.64 -15.34
N GLN A 3 4.52 -18.11 -15.75
CA GLN A 3 3.24 -17.52 -15.35
C GLN A 3 2.85 -17.86 -13.90
N GLU A 4 3.16 -19.07 -13.41
CA GLU A 4 2.86 -19.49 -12.03
C GLU A 4 3.68 -18.75 -10.97
N THR A 5 4.88 -18.29 -11.31
CA THR A 5 5.77 -17.57 -10.38
C THR A 5 5.33 -16.11 -10.18
N LYS A 6 4.83 -15.45 -11.24
CA LYS A 6 4.34 -14.06 -11.17
C LYS A 6 3.08 -13.92 -10.32
N MET A 7 2.18 -14.90 -10.39
CA MET A 7 0.96 -14.93 -9.57
C MET A 7 1.30 -14.94 -8.06
N LYS A 8 2.30 -15.74 -7.66
CA LYS A 8 2.82 -15.74 -6.27
C LYS A 8 3.46 -14.43 -5.82
N VAL A 9 4.03 -13.63 -6.71
CA VAL A 9 4.66 -12.34 -6.34
C VAL A 9 3.62 -11.25 -6.19
N LEU A 10 2.67 -11.16 -7.12
CA LEU A 10 1.57 -10.20 -7.04
C LEU A 10 0.69 -10.45 -5.81
N ASP A 11 0.36 -11.70 -5.51
CA ASP A 11 -0.43 -12.04 -4.30
C ASP A 11 0.30 -11.67 -3.01
N ARG A 12 1.59 -11.98 -2.90
CA ARG A 12 2.40 -11.58 -1.74
C ARG A 12 2.49 -10.07 -1.60
N THR A 13 2.58 -9.35 -2.72
CA THR A 13 2.58 -7.88 -2.76
C THR A 13 1.27 -7.32 -2.19
N TRP A 14 0.11 -7.86 -2.61
CA TRP A 14 -1.19 -7.50 -2.05
C TRP A 14 -1.30 -7.79 -0.57
N ILE A 15 -0.94 -9.00 -0.14
CA ILE A 15 -1.00 -9.42 1.27
C ILE A 15 -0.17 -8.50 2.15
N ASN A 16 1.08 -8.22 1.77
CA ASN A 16 1.96 -7.38 2.57
C ASN A 16 1.51 -5.92 2.59
N CYS A 17 1.05 -5.39 1.46
CA CYS A 17 0.49 -4.04 1.37
C CYS A 17 -0.72 -3.89 2.31
N LEU A 18 -1.67 -4.82 2.26
CA LEU A 18 -2.84 -4.81 3.12
C LEU A 18 -2.49 -4.94 4.60
N ARG A 19 -1.57 -5.84 4.96
CA ARG A 19 -1.13 -6.02 6.35
C ARG A 19 -0.45 -4.77 6.90
N MET A 20 0.39 -4.12 6.09
CA MET A 20 1.04 -2.88 6.47
C MET A 20 0.02 -1.76 6.68
N TRP A 21 -0.88 -1.54 5.72
CA TRP A 21 -1.86 -0.46 5.80
C TRP A 21 -2.92 -0.68 6.90
N LYS A 22 -3.33 -1.93 7.14
CA LYS A 22 -4.13 -2.27 8.31
C LYS A 22 -3.42 -1.85 9.60
N TRP A 23 -2.16 -2.28 9.77
CA TRP A 23 -1.41 -1.95 10.97
C TRP A 23 -1.18 -0.45 11.13
N ILE A 24 -0.86 0.27 10.04
CA ILE A 24 -0.72 1.73 10.06
C ILE A 24 -2.03 2.38 10.53
N SER A 25 -3.17 1.99 9.96
CA SER A 25 -4.48 2.54 10.35
C SER A 25 -4.84 2.28 11.83
N GLU A 26 -4.31 1.21 12.41
CA GLU A 26 -4.53 0.84 13.82
C GLU A 26 -3.51 1.48 14.78
N ASN A 27 -2.43 2.10 14.26
CA ASN A 27 -1.31 2.62 15.05
C ASN A 27 -1.05 4.12 14.80
N LEU A 28 -2.04 4.84 14.27
CA LEU A 28 -1.98 6.29 14.14
C LEU A 28 -1.91 6.94 15.53
N PRO A 29 -1.09 7.99 15.70
CA PRO A 29 -1.06 8.73 16.96
C PRO A 29 -2.40 9.44 17.20
N LYS A 30 -2.73 9.68 18.47
CA LYS A 30 -3.83 10.59 18.82
C LYS A 30 -3.54 11.97 18.22
N GLY A 31 -4.55 12.64 17.67
CA GLY A 31 -4.37 13.96 17.05
C GLY A 31 -3.90 13.91 15.59
N PHE A 32 -3.81 12.72 14.98
CA PHE A 32 -3.30 12.58 13.61
C PHE A 32 -4.15 13.33 12.58
N SER A 33 -5.48 13.33 12.72
CA SER A 33 -6.40 14.02 11.79
C SER A 33 -6.17 15.53 11.77
N GLU A 34 -5.84 16.11 12.93
CA GLU A 34 -5.73 17.56 13.17
C GLU A 34 -4.33 18.13 12.89
N THR A 35 -3.35 17.29 12.54
CA THR A 35 -1.98 17.73 12.30
C THR A 35 -1.74 18.24 10.87
N THR A 36 -0.59 18.89 10.63
CA THR A 36 -0.23 19.45 9.32
C THR A 36 0.14 18.37 8.31
N GLU A 37 0.06 18.68 7.02
CA GLU A 37 0.43 17.77 5.94
C GLU A 37 1.86 17.24 6.05
N GLU A 38 2.80 18.10 6.44
CA GLU A 38 4.21 17.75 6.64
C GLU A 38 4.38 16.72 7.76
N ILE A 39 3.69 16.93 8.88
CA ILE A 39 3.72 15.99 10.02
C ILE A 39 3.03 14.67 9.64
N LYS A 40 1.91 14.72 8.91
CA LYS A 40 1.22 13.50 8.43
C LYS A 40 2.15 12.64 7.58
N ASN A 41 2.85 13.23 6.62
CA ASN A 41 3.83 12.52 5.79
C ASN A 41 4.93 11.88 6.63
N PHE A 42 5.55 12.65 7.54
CA PHE A 42 6.60 12.15 8.43
C PHE A 42 6.14 10.98 9.31
N VAL A 43 4.94 11.09 9.90
CA VAL A 43 4.36 10.05 10.73
C VAL A 43 4.12 8.77 9.91
N ILE A 44 3.56 8.90 8.70
CA ILE A 44 3.26 7.76 7.84
C ILE A 44 4.53 7.06 7.37
N GLU A 45 5.57 7.80 6.95
CA GLU A 45 6.87 7.21 6.63
C GLU A 45 7.49 6.48 7.82
N SER A 46 7.44 7.09 9.00
CA SER A 46 7.93 6.49 10.24
C SER A 46 7.20 5.19 10.58
N LEU A 47 5.88 5.16 10.43
CA LEU A 47 5.06 3.97 10.66
C LEU A 47 5.35 2.87 9.64
N LYS A 48 5.50 3.20 8.35
CA LYS A 48 5.89 2.22 7.31
C LYS A 48 7.23 1.56 7.65
N ARG A 49 8.26 2.35 7.95
CA ARG A 49 9.59 1.83 8.34
C ARG A 49 9.53 0.97 9.59
N ARG A 50 8.76 1.38 10.59
CA ARG A 50 8.56 0.61 11.82
C ARG A 50 7.89 -0.73 11.53
N TRP A 51 6.86 -0.75 10.68
CA TRP A 51 6.20 -1.98 10.28
C TRP A 51 7.15 -2.94 9.55
N LEU A 52 7.93 -2.43 8.60
CA LEU A 52 8.92 -3.23 7.85
C LEU A 52 9.93 -3.90 8.79
N ARG A 53 10.52 -3.14 9.72
CA ARG A 53 11.45 -3.66 10.73
C ARG A 53 10.80 -4.74 11.60
N LYS A 54 9.58 -4.49 12.12
CA LYS A 54 8.84 -5.45 12.95
C LYS A 54 8.53 -6.76 12.23
N ASN A 55 8.34 -6.70 10.92
CA ASN A 55 8.01 -7.86 10.08
C ASN A 55 9.24 -8.44 9.35
N LYS A 56 10.46 -8.10 9.79
CA LYS A 56 11.74 -8.64 9.29
C LYS A 56 12.00 -8.39 7.79
N PHE A 57 11.43 -7.31 7.24
CA PHE A 57 11.84 -6.82 5.93
C PHE A 57 13.13 -6.01 6.10
N THR A 58 14.24 -6.54 5.60
CA THR A 58 15.57 -5.91 5.69
C THR A 58 15.96 -5.17 4.41
N GLU A 59 15.30 -5.46 3.29
CA GLU A 59 15.48 -4.73 2.03
C GLU A 59 14.74 -3.39 2.06
N LEU A 60 15.39 -2.34 1.57
CA LEU A 60 14.77 -1.03 1.36
C LEU A 60 13.73 -1.14 0.25
N LEU A 61 12.47 -0.84 0.58
CA LEU A 61 11.41 -0.66 -0.41
C LEU A 61 11.40 0.79 -0.88
N LEU A 62 11.18 1.02 -2.17
CA LEU A 62 10.93 2.36 -2.68
C LEU A 62 9.70 2.98 -1.99
N SER A 63 9.90 4.16 -1.40
CA SER A 63 8.87 4.89 -0.62
C SER A 63 8.21 4.04 0.48
N ASP A 64 8.92 3.02 0.97
CA ASP A 64 8.43 2.05 1.96
C ASP A 64 7.08 1.40 1.56
N CYS A 65 6.83 1.22 0.26
CA CYS A 65 5.55 0.76 -0.29
C CYS A 65 5.70 -0.49 -1.17
N PHE A 66 5.00 -1.58 -0.80
CA PHE A 66 5.01 -2.83 -1.58
C PHE A 66 4.51 -2.64 -3.03
N PHE A 67 3.55 -1.74 -3.26
CA PHE A 67 3.04 -1.49 -4.62
C PHE A 67 4.03 -0.72 -5.48
N CYS A 68 4.73 0.27 -4.91
CA CYS A 68 5.80 1.00 -5.59
C CYS A 68 7.00 0.09 -5.87
N ALA A 69 7.37 -0.77 -4.92
CA ALA A 69 8.42 -1.76 -5.11
C ALA A 69 8.08 -2.79 -6.20
N TYR A 70 6.80 -3.16 -6.33
CA TYR A 70 6.33 -4.00 -7.44
C TYR A 70 6.40 -3.27 -8.78
N ASP A 71 5.89 -2.03 -8.83
CA ASP A 71 5.90 -1.18 -10.03
C ASP A 71 7.32 -1.02 -10.58
N MET A 72 8.29 -0.65 -9.74
CA MET A 72 9.69 -0.48 -10.11
C MET A 72 10.33 -1.73 -10.74
N LYS A 73 9.87 -2.94 -10.35
CA LYS A 73 10.36 -4.21 -10.92
C LYS A 73 9.66 -4.61 -12.23
N HIS A 74 8.51 -4.03 -12.56
CA HIS A 74 7.63 -4.50 -13.63
C HIS A 74 7.14 -3.39 -14.58
N GLY A 75 7.58 -2.15 -14.38
CA GLY A 75 7.13 -0.98 -15.12
C GLY A 75 7.84 0.28 -14.62
N ASN A 76 7.32 1.43 -15.02
CA ASN A 76 7.74 2.74 -14.55
C ASN A 76 6.51 3.66 -14.44
N GLU A 77 6.57 4.65 -13.55
CA GLU A 77 5.57 5.72 -13.37
C GLU A 77 4.18 5.22 -12.92
N CYS A 78 4.13 4.29 -11.96
CA CYS A 78 2.91 3.71 -11.41
C CYS A 78 2.08 2.89 -12.40
N LYS A 79 2.50 2.69 -13.66
CA LYS A 79 1.71 1.97 -14.69
C LYS A 79 1.48 0.50 -14.34
N SER A 80 2.42 -0.10 -13.62
CA SER A 80 2.38 -1.48 -13.13
C SER A 80 2.00 -1.56 -11.64
N CYS A 81 1.53 -0.46 -11.03
CA CYS A 81 1.03 -0.46 -9.66
C CYS A 81 -0.11 -1.50 -9.52
N PRO A 82 -0.01 -2.45 -8.57
CA PRO A 82 -1.03 -3.49 -8.39
C PRO A 82 -2.46 -2.96 -8.26
N ALA A 83 -2.67 -1.82 -7.60
CA ALA A 83 -3.99 -1.19 -7.53
C ALA A 83 -4.46 -0.62 -8.87
N ARG A 84 -3.56 -0.12 -9.74
CA ARG A 84 -3.91 0.36 -11.08
C ARG A 84 -4.26 -0.76 -12.04
N LEU A 85 -3.70 -1.96 -11.84
CA LEU A 85 -4.12 -3.16 -12.56
C LEU A 85 -5.59 -3.53 -12.29
N VAL A 86 -6.14 -3.12 -11.14
CA VAL A 86 -7.55 -3.35 -10.77
C VAL A 86 -8.43 -2.13 -11.08
N LYS A 87 -7.92 -0.91 -10.84
CA LYS A 87 -8.62 0.37 -11.07
C LYS A 87 -7.69 1.31 -11.85
N ARG A 88 -7.90 1.43 -13.16
CA ARG A 88 -7.04 2.18 -14.11
C ARG A 88 -6.60 3.57 -13.62
N HIS A 89 -7.50 4.31 -12.98
CA HIS A 89 -7.30 5.69 -12.50
C HIS A 89 -6.98 5.77 -11.00
N PHE A 90 -6.54 4.67 -10.38
CA PHE A 90 -6.09 4.72 -8.98
C PHE A 90 -4.84 5.61 -8.86
N HIS A 91 -4.86 6.49 -7.86
CA HIS A 91 -3.70 7.28 -7.45
C HIS A 91 -3.60 7.26 -5.92
N CYS A 92 -2.43 6.93 -5.36
CA CYS A 92 -2.32 6.77 -3.91
C CYS A 92 -2.42 8.09 -3.12
N SER A 93 -2.25 9.24 -3.78
CA SER A 93 -2.43 10.58 -3.18
C SER A 93 -3.72 11.29 -3.63
N ASP A 94 -4.73 10.54 -4.08
CA ASP A 94 -6.08 11.08 -4.34
C ASP A 94 -6.66 11.69 -3.06
N LEU A 95 -7.24 12.89 -3.16
CA LEU A 95 -7.76 13.64 -2.02
C LEU A 95 -8.77 12.85 -1.16
N LYS A 96 -9.51 11.91 -1.74
CA LYS A 96 -10.55 11.14 -1.02
C LYS A 96 -9.99 9.98 -0.18
N TYR A 97 -8.76 9.55 -0.44
CA TYR A 97 -8.15 8.36 0.17
C TYR A 97 -6.63 8.48 0.18
N ASN A 98 -6.10 9.67 0.41
CA ASN A 98 -4.67 9.92 0.30
C ASN A 98 -3.94 9.05 1.33
N TYR A 99 -2.96 8.25 0.89
CA TYR A 99 -2.23 7.34 1.77
C TYR A 99 -1.61 8.04 2.99
N ALA A 100 -1.23 9.31 2.83
CA ALA A 100 -0.59 10.10 3.86
C ALA A 100 -1.61 10.79 4.76
N TYR A 101 -2.79 11.17 4.24
CA TYR A 101 -3.73 12.03 4.96
C TYR A 101 -4.97 11.30 5.49
N GLU A 102 -5.41 10.29 4.74
CA GLU A 102 -6.59 9.46 5.00
C GLU A 102 -6.19 7.97 5.01
N PRO A 103 -5.26 7.53 5.88
CA PRO A 103 -4.72 6.17 5.88
C PRO A 103 -5.78 5.08 6.16
N VAL A 104 -6.84 5.41 6.89
CA VAL A 104 -7.96 4.49 7.17
C VAL A 104 -8.79 4.27 5.90
N GLU A 105 -9.11 5.35 5.20
CA GLU A 105 -9.85 5.38 3.93
C GLU A 105 -9.02 4.71 2.83
N PHE A 106 -7.71 4.95 2.82
CA PHE A 106 -6.76 4.29 1.93
C PHE A 106 -6.77 2.78 2.14
N TYR A 107 -6.63 2.31 3.38
CA TYR A 107 -6.71 0.89 3.70
C TYR A 107 -8.05 0.28 3.27
N ASN A 108 -9.16 0.95 3.57
CA ASN A 108 -10.51 0.50 3.19
C ASN A 108 -10.66 0.40 1.66
N LEU A 109 -10.07 1.34 0.90
CA LEU A 109 -10.03 1.26 -0.55
C LEU A 109 -9.21 0.06 -1.02
N LEU A 110 -8.03 -0.18 -0.44
CA LEU A 110 -7.20 -1.33 -0.80
C LEU A 110 -7.94 -2.65 -0.56
N VAL A 111 -8.68 -2.78 0.54
CA VAL A 111 -9.53 -3.95 0.81
C VAL A 111 -10.60 -4.13 -0.28
N LYS A 112 -11.26 -3.05 -0.69
CA LYS A 112 -12.26 -3.08 -1.79
C LYS A 112 -11.61 -3.51 -3.11
N LEU A 113 -10.41 -3.04 -3.42
CA LEU A 113 -9.68 -3.40 -4.63
C LEU A 113 -9.21 -4.86 -4.60
N ASP A 114 -8.72 -5.37 -3.47
CA ASP A 114 -8.32 -6.78 -3.34
C ASP A 114 -9.52 -7.72 -3.50
N LYS A 115 -10.69 -7.37 -2.96
CA LYS A 115 -11.93 -8.12 -3.20
C LYS A 115 -12.26 -8.19 -4.69
N LYS A 116 -12.22 -7.05 -5.40
CA LYS A 116 -12.45 -7.02 -6.86
C LYS A 116 -11.42 -7.86 -7.62
N ARG A 117 -10.16 -7.80 -7.20
CA ARG A 117 -9.05 -8.56 -7.81
C ARG A 117 -9.24 -10.06 -7.71
N ARG A 118 -9.72 -10.55 -6.57
CA ARG A 118 -9.95 -11.99 -6.33
C ARG A 118 -11.22 -12.52 -7.01
N GLY A 119 -12.14 -11.63 -7.40
CA GLY A 119 -13.41 -12.00 -8.01
C GLY A 119 -14.45 -12.49 -6.97
N PRO A 120 -15.69 -12.78 -7.41
CA PRO A 120 -16.82 -13.10 -6.54
C PRO A 120 -16.78 -14.48 -5.84
N ASN A 121 -15.74 -15.31 -6.06
CA ASN A 121 -15.69 -16.72 -5.61
C ASN A 121 -14.50 -17.04 -4.69
N VAL A 122 -14.14 -16.14 -3.76
CA VAL A 122 -13.20 -16.43 -2.65
C VAL A 122 -13.85 -16.08 -1.32
#